data_AF-A0A928BXA9-F1
#
_entry.id   AF-A0A928BXA9-F1
#
_cell.length_a   1.000
_cell.length_b   1.000
_cell.length_c   1.000
_cell.angle_alpha   90.00
_cell.angle_beta   90.00
_cell.angle_gamma   90.00
#
_symmetry.space_group_name_H-M   'P 1'
#
loop_
_entity.id
_entity.type
_entity.pdbx_description
1 polymer ?
#
loop_
_entity_poly.entity_id
_entity_poly.type
_entity_poly.pdbx_seq_one_letter_code
_entity_poly.pdbx_strand_id
1 'polypeptide(L)'
;MKKRILYIVSLIMALNATAVVAQNVILNAKLDTFAIRIGEQTKATLDLSVDSGSEVVMPPLKEQVLVDGIEILEGKEYKESIDEGRRDRYVQEYLITSFDSTRYNIAPFNVVVNSDTFKSNRMVLDVYSVEIDTANIYNIAGPGNVIEVELTWEEIRDSVYLATILLFVGALFAWVVIRLINNKPIIRIIKIKPKLPSHIVAINKIDEIKGDTSLRVEGNEKAYYTQLTDVLREYLERRFGFNAMEMTTSEIVDELLKIKDKESIKELKEILEVADLVKFAKMHPTMYENDRNMLNAVEFVNATKNIEEENIKQPTEQRIVSERSLKQKRVLLASVIILAVIIIGVAVLLTTDLYNMFS
;
A
#
# COMPACT_ATOMS: atom_id res chain seq x y z
N MET A 1 87.66 85.54 -22.40
CA MET A 1 87.86 84.46 -21.41
C MET A 1 86.57 84.05 -20.69
N LYS A 2 85.71 84.97 -20.22
CA LYS A 2 84.45 84.63 -19.50
C LYS A 2 83.49 83.67 -20.23
N LYS A 3 83.32 83.79 -21.55
CA LYS A 3 82.45 82.88 -22.34
C LYS A 3 82.97 81.43 -22.41
N ARG A 4 84.29 81.21 -22.44
CA ARG A 4 84.89 79.86 -22.48
C ARG A 4 84.75 79.13 -21.14
N ILE A 5 84.84 79.86 -20.02
CA ILE A 5 84.60 79.30 -18.68
C ILE A 5 83.14 78.87 -18.53
N LEU A 6 82.19 79.64 -19.07
CA LEU A 6 80.77 79.29 -19.03
C LEU A 6 80.46 77.97 -19.77
N TYR A 7 81.10 77.73 -20.93
CA TYR A 7 80.95 76.47 -21.67
C TYR A 7 81.58 75.28 -20.94
N ILE A 8 82.72 75.46 -20.27
CA ILE A 8 83.36 74.39 -19.49
C ILE A 8 82.52 74.04 -18.26
N VAL A 9 81.94 75.02 -17.56
CA VAL A 9 81.05 74.79 -16.43
C VAL A 9 79.75 74.10 -16.88
N SER A 10 79.18 74.51 -18.01
CA SER A 10 78.01 73.84 -18.62
C SER A 10 78.30 72.38 -18.99
N LEU A 11 79.49 72.08 -19.51
CA LEU A 11 79.89 70.72 -19.88
C LEU A 11 80.10 69.83 -18.64
N ILE A 12 80.67 70.37 -17.57
CA ILE A 12 80.84 69.66 -16.29
C ILE A 12 79.49 69.41 -15.61
N MET A 13 78.54 70.35 -15.71
CA MET A 13 77.18 70.15 -15.18
C MET A 13 76.38 69.12 -15.99
N ALA A 14 76.59 69.05 -17.30
CA ALA A 14 75.98 68.03 -18.16
C ALA A 14 76.58 66.62 -17.93
N LEU A 15 77.86 66.52 -17.56
CA LEU A 15 78.51 65.23 -17.25
C LEU A 15 78.05 64.60 -15.93
N ASN A 16 77.44 65.37 -15.02
CA ASN A 16 76.95 64.88 -13.73
C ASN A 16 75.43 64.53 -13.76
N ALA A 17 74.79 64.57 -14.93
CA ALA A 17 73.36 64.29 -15.08
C ALA A 17 73.03 62.82 -15.38
N THR A 18 73.91 61.87 -15.05
CA THR A 18 73.51 60.46 -14.96
C THR A 18 72.81 60.27 -13.61
N ALA A 19 71.50 60.47 -13.61
CA ALA A 19 70.66 60.02 -12.51
C ALA A 19 70.82 58.50 -12.39
N VAL A 20 71.55 58.06 -11.37
CA VAL A 20 71.53 56.67 -10.93
C VAL A 20 70.12 56.46 -10.38
N VAL A 21 69.25 55.85 -11.18
CA VAL A 21 67.97 55.33 -10.69
C VAL A 21 68.33 54.15 -9.80
N ALA A 22 68.28 54.35 -8.49
CA ALA A 22 68.37 53.24 -7.55
C ALA A 22 67.13 52.36 -7.76
N GLN A 23 67.34 51.13 -8.25
CA GLN A 23 66.27 50.15 -8.40
C GLN A 23 65.77 49.77 -7.01
N ASN A 24 64.48 49.97 -6.75
CA ASN A 24 63.88 49.62 -5.47
C ASN A 24 63.41 48.17 -5.51
N VAL A 25 64.32 47.24 -5.20
CA VAL A 25 64.02 45.81 -5.11
C VAL A 25 63.70 45.45 -3.67
N ILE A 26 62.48 44.98 -3.40
CA ILE A 26 62.07 44.53 -2.07
C ILE A 26 61.91 43.02 -2.13
N LEU A 27 62.74 42.29 -1.36
CA LEU A 27 62.72 40.84 -1.29
C LEU A 27 62.56 40.38 0.15
N ASN A 28 61.46 39.69 0.46
CA ASN A 28 61.17 39.19 1.80
C ASN A 28 60.78 37.71 1.76
N ALA A 29 61.18 36.96 2.76
CA ALA A 29 60.77 35.58 3.00
C ALA A 29 60.03 35.48 4.35
N LYS A 30 58.91 34.76 4.38
CA LYS A 30 58.05 34.61 5.56
C LYS A 30 57.66 33.14 5.77
N LEU A 31 57.51 32.75 7.01
CA LEU A 31 56.85 31.50 7.39
C LEU A 31 55.47 31.82 7.96
N ASP A 32 54.48 31.00 7.62
CA ASP A 32 53.14 31.11 8.22
C ASP A 32 53.19 30.73 9.72
N THR A 33 53.98 29.70 10.05
CA THR A 33 54.22 29.28 11.44
C THR A 33 55.72 29.05 11.66
N PHE A 34 56.25 29.57 12.77
CA PHE A 34 57.66 29.38 13.17
C PHE A 34 57.90 28.06 13.92
N ALA A 35 56.84 27.34 14.29
CA ALA A 35 56.89 26.11 15.04
C ALA A 35 55.88 25.09 14.51
N ILE A 36 56.33 23.86 14.26
CA ILE A 36 55.49 22.74 13.81
C ILE A 36 55.82 21.49 14.64
N ARG A 37 54.93 20.51 14.66
CA ARG A 37 55.27 19.17 15.16
C ARG A 37 55.92 18.33 14.04
N ILE A 38 56.62 17.27 14.40
CA ILE A 38 57.16 16.30 13.44
C ILE A 38 56.04 15.86 12.48
N GLY A 39 56.27 16.04 11.17
CA GLY A 39 55.33 15.69 10.10
C GLY A 39 54.22 16.71 9.82
N GLU A 40 54.05 17.74 10.66
CA GLU A 40 53.14 18.85 10.35
C GLU A 40 53.72 19.73 9.23
N GLN A 41 52.84 20.40 8.49
CA GLN A 41 53.20 21.19 7.33
C GLN A 41 53.06 22.68 7.64
N THR A 42 53.98 23.50 7.14
CA THR A 42 53.84 24.96 7.15
C THR A 42 54.24 25.54 5.80
N LYS A 43 53.82 26.78 5.53
CA LYS A 43 54.10 27.45 4.27
C LYS A 43 55.24 28.45 4.46
N ALA A 44 56.23 28.37 3.56
CA ALA A 44 57.25 29.38 3.37
C ALA A 44 56.92 30.20 2.13
N THR A 45 56.82 31.52 2.27
CA THR A 45 56.45 32.44 1.19
C THR A 45 57.62 33.38 0.89
N LEU A 46 58.09 33.36 -0.36
CA LEU A 46 59.05 34.31 -0.90
C LEU A 46 58.29 35.38 -1.71
N ASP A 47 58.48 36.64 -1.34
CA ASP A 47 57.76 37.80 -1.90
C ASP A 47 58.77 38.81 -2.43
N LEU A 48 58.75 39.01 -3.75
CA LEU A 48 59.61 39.95 -4.47
C LEU A 48 58.76 41.04 -5.11
N SER A 49 59.10 42.30 -4.88
CA SER A 49 58.54 43.45 -5.59
C SER A 49 59.65 44.22 -6.32
N VAL A 50 59.52 44.33 -7.65
CA VAL A 50 60.48 44.97 -8.56
C VAL A 50 59.79 45.94 -9.51
N ASP A 51 60.54 46.83 -10.15
CA ASP A 51 59.98 47.72 -11.18
C ASP A 51 59.59 46.91 -12.43
N SER A 52 58.45 47.26 -13.04
CA SER A 52 57.90 46.51 -14.16
C SER A 52 58.84 46.52 -15.36
N GLY A 53 59.01 45.37 -16.01
CA GLY A 53 59.95 45.17 -17.11
C GLY A 53 61.37 44.74 -16.71
N SER A 54 61.62 44.52 -15.40
CA SER A 54 62.87 43.91 -14.93
C SER A 54 62.95 42.42 -15.30
N GLU A 55 64.13 41.95 -15.68
CA GLU A 55 64.41 40.52 -15.88
C GLU A 55 64.63 39.85 -14.52
N VAL A 56 63.77 38.90 -14.14
CA VAL A 56 63.79 38.23 -12.84
C VAL A 56 63.98 36.73 -13.03
N VAL A 57 64.95 36.16 -12.31
CA VAL A 57 65.16 34.72 -12.21
C VAL A 57 64.88 34.27 -10.77
N MET A 58 63.79 33.55 -10.58
CA MET A 58 63.38 32.98 -9.30
C MET A 58 64.09 31.65 -8.98
N PRO A 59 64.21 31.29 -7.69
CA PRO A 59 64.68 29.97 -7.29
C PRO A 59 63.75 28.86 -7.82
N PRO A 60 64.28 27.66 -8.11
CA PRO A 60 63.45 26.56 -8.60
C PRO A 60 62.42 26.10 -7.56
N LEU A 61 61.20 25.79 -8.00
CA LEU A 61 60.09 25.34 -7.16
C LEU A 61 60.26 23.92 -6.60
N LYS A 62 61.00 23.07 -7.30
CA LYS A 62 61.25 21.67 -6.95
C LYS A 62 62.75 21.44 -6.88
N GLU A 63 63.16 20.48 -6.05
CA GLU A 63 64.56 20.03 -5.89
C GLU A 63 65.50 21.06 -5.23
N GLN A 64 64.97 22.19 -4.75
CA GLN A 64 65.75 23.12 -3.92
C GLN A 64 65.90 22.55 -2.52
N VAL A 65 67.14 22.28 -2.12
CA VAL A 65 67.46 21.99 -0.71
C VAL A 65 67.56 23.32 0.03
N LEU A 66 66.54 23.63 0.85
CA LEU A 66 66.56 24.81 1.73
C LEU A 66 67.58 24.63 2.85
N VAL A 67 67.45 23.50 3.56
CA VAL A 67 68.32 22.99 4.63
C VAL A 67 68.15 21.48 4.62
N ASP A 68 69.21 20.74 4.96
CA ASP A 68 69.11 19.29 5.18
C ASP A 68 68.06 18.98 6.27
N GLY A 69 67.15 18.03 6.00
CA GLY A 69 66.04 17.69 6.90
C GLY A 69 64.73 18.46 6.72
N ILE A 70 64.66 19.47 5.83
CA ILE A 70 63.40 20.09 5.41
C ILE A 70 63.02 19.58 4.01
N GLU A 71 61.80 19.06 3.88
CA GLU A 71 61.24 18.60 2.61
C GLU A 71 60.24 19.62 2.05
N ILE A 72 60.34 19.89 0.74
CA ILE A 72 59.34 20.68 0.00
C ILE A 72 58.36 19.70 -0.64
N LEU A 73 57.10 19.76 -0.20
CA LEU A 73 56.02 18.91 -0.69
C LEU A 73 55.34 19.48 -1.93
N GLU A 74 55.11 20.79 -1.92
CA GLU A 74 54.43 21.49 -3.01
C GLU A 74 55.04 22.89 -3.18
N GLY A 75 55.14 23.35 -4.42
CA GLY A 75 55.57 24.70 -4.76
C GLY A 75 54.53 25.36 -5.68
N LYS A 76 54.13 26.59 -5.37
CA LYS A 76 53.26 27.44 -6.20
C LYS A 76 53.94 28.76 -6.48
N GLU A 77 53.79 29.27 -7.69
CA GLU A 77 54.26 30.60 -8.04
C GLU A 77 53.16 31.39 -8.74
N TYR A 78 53.12 32.70 -8.50
CA TYR A 78 52.26 33.62 -9.23
C TYR A 78 52.90 35.00 -9.33
N LYS A 79 52.49 35.73 -10.37
CA LYS A 79 52.92 37.10 -10.67
C LYS A 79 51.70 38.01 -10.72
N GLU A 80 51.81 39.16 -10.07
CA GLU A 80 50.81 40.22 -10.08
C GLU A 80 51.48 41.55 -10.46
N SER A 81 50.77 42.41 -11.19
CA SER A 81 51.24 43.77 -11.46
C SER A 81 50.61 44.73 -10.43
N ILE A 82 51.45 45.47 -9.72
CA ILE A 82 51.08 46.35 -8.60
C ILE A 82 51.44 47.81 -8.94
N ASP A 83 51.00 48.77 -8.11
CA ASP A 83 51.24 50.21 -8.30
C ASP A 83 50.83 50.72 -9.68
N GLU A 84 49.60 50.40 -10.12
CA GLU A 84 49.05 50.80 -11.43
C GLU A 84 49.89 50.34 -12.63
N GLY A 85 50.57 49.19 -12.51
CA GLY A 85 51.40 48.63 -13.58
C GLY A 85 52.85 49.13 -13.58
N ARG A 86 53.26 49.92 -12.58
CA ARG A 86 54.64 50.42 -12.46
C ARG A 86 55.57 49.37 -11.87
N ARG A 87 55.05 48.42 -11.09
CA ARG A 87 55.84 47.40 -10.39
C ARG A 87 55.23 46.03 -10.57
N ASP A 88 56.08 45.01 -10.57
CA ASP A 88 55.70 43.62 -10.64
C ASP A 88 56.00 42.94 -9.30
N ARG A 89 55.02 42.20 -8.77
CA ARG A 89 55.13 41.38 -7.57
C ARG A 89 55.15 39.91 -7.96
N TYR A 90 56.18 39.20 -7.53
CA TYR A 90 56.33 37.77 -7.72
C TYR A 90 56.28 37.09 -6.37
N VAL A 91 55.40 36.09 -6.23
CA VAL A 91 55.22 35.34 -4.99
C VAL A 91 55.43 33.86 -5.26
N GLN A 92 56.25 33.23 -4.42
CA GLN A 92 56.54 31.81 -4.46
C GLN A 92 56.24 31.18 -3.10
N GLU A 93 55.32 30.24 -3.06
CA GLU A 93 54.89 29.54 -1.87
C GLU A 93 55.42 28.10 -1.89
N TYR A 94 56.10 27.71 -0.82
CA TYR A 94 56.61 26.36 -0.61
C TYR A 94 55.90 25.75 0.59
N LEU A 95 55.21 24.63 0.38
CA LEU A 95 54.68 23.80 1.45
C LEU A 95 55.81 22.90 1.96
N ILE A 96 56.26 23.16 3.18
CA ILE A 96 57.41 22.47 3.78
C ILE A 96 57.00 21.62 4.98
N THR A 97 57.70 20.52 5.18
CA THR A 97 57.58 19.64 6.35
C THR A 97 58.96 19.16 6.80
N SER A 98 59.03 18.57 7.99
CA SER A 98 60.22 17.93 8.51
C SER A 98 59.88 16.78 9.45
N PHE A 99 60.76 15.78 9.48
CA PHE A 99 60.59 14.57 10.30
C PHE A 99 61.56 14.49 11.49
N ASP A 100 62.51 15.43 11.62
CA ASP A 100 63.42 15.47 12.77
C ASP A 100 63.06 16.63 13.70
N SER A 101 63.04 16.37 15.01
CA SER A 101 62.85 17.41 16.01
C SER A 101 64.11 18.24 16.19
N THR A 102 64.24 19.32 15.43
CA THR A 102 65.35 20.27 15.56
C THR A 102 64.92 21.69 15.19
N ARG A 103 65.80 22.65 15.48
CA ARG A 103 65.68 24.03 15.02
C ARG A 103 66.40 24.18 13.68
N TYR A 104 65.64 24.40 12.61
CA TYR A 104 66.18 24.65 11.29
C TYR A 104 66.40 26.14 11.05
N ASN A 105 67.61 26.48 10.62
CA ASN A 105 67.95 27.83 10.17
C ASN A 105 67.93 27.87 8.64
N ILE A 106 66.81 28.31 8.07
CA ILE A 106 66.62 28.39 6.62
C ILE A 106 67.46 29.54 6.06
N ALA A 107 68.33 29.20 5.11
CA ALA A 107 69.18 30.16 4.43
C ALA A 107 68.36 31.17 3.60
N PRO A 108 68.85 32.40 3.42
CA PRO A 108 68.23 33.34 2.49
C PRO A 108 68.08 32.79 1.08
N PHE A 109 66.94 33.05 0.45
CA PHE A 109 66.75 32.82 -0.97
C PHE A 109 67.56 33.83 -1.77
N ASN A 110 68.22 33.37 -2.82
CA ASN A 110 68.91 34.23 -3.77
C ASN A 110 68.02 34.41 -5.01
N VAL A 111 67.76 35.66 -5.37
CA VAL A 111 66.97 36.02 -6.56
C VAL A 111 67.83 36.92 -7.43
N VAL A 112 67.88 36.66 -8.74
CA VAL A 112 68.63 37.50 -9.69
C VAL A 112 67.67 38.46 -10.38
N VAL A 113 67.96 39.75 -10.31
CA VAL A 113 67.20 40.82 -10.97
C VAL A 113 68.15 41.65 -11.82
N ASN A 114 67.92 41.74 -13.13
CA ASN A 114 68.73 42.53 -14.07
C ASN A 114 70.26 42.28 -13.97
N SER A 115 70.67 41.05 -13.66
CA SER A 115 72.06 40.59 -13.41
C SER A 115 72.62 40.81 -11.99
N ASP A 116 71.89 41.45 -11.09
CA ASP A 116 72.27 41.61 -9.68
C ASP A 116 71.60 40.54 -8.80
N THR A 117 72.32 39.99 -7.82
CA THR A 117 71.79 38.97 -6.90
C THR A 117 71.33 39.61 -5.57
N PHE A 118 70.05 39.49 -5.28
CA PHE A 118 69.42 39.91 -4.02
C PHE A 118 69.20 38.71 -3.11
N LYS A 119 69.35 38.92 -1.81
CA LYS A 119 69.15 37.88 -0.78
C LYS A 119 67.97 38.25 0.11
N SER A 120 67.10 37.29 0.40
CA SER A 120 66.01 37.48 1.35
C SER A 120 66.52 37.57 2.81
N ASN A 121 65.62 37.83 3.75
CA ASN A 121 65.90 37.57 5.16
C ASN A 121 66.01 36.06 5.44
N ARG A 122 66.64 35.73 6.57
CA ARG A 122 66.71 34.36 7.11
C ARG A 122 65.38 34.00 7.78
N MET A 123 65.05 32.71 7.82
CA MET A 123 63.91 32.19 8.56
C MET A 123 64.35 31.08 9.51
N VAL A 124 63.62 30.89 10.60
CA VAL A 124 63.89 29.84 11.60
C VAL A 124 62.60 29.06 11.80
N LEU A 125 62.70 27.73 11.73
CA LEU A 125 61.59 26.79 11.95
C LEU A 125 61.96 25.82 13.07
N ASP A 126 61.15 25.81 14.13
CA ASP A 126 61.29 24.90 15.26
C ASP A 126 60.37 23.68 15.06
N VAL A 127 60.95 22.47 15.04
CA VAL A 127 60.19 21.22 14.91
C VAL A 127 60.18 20.50 16.24
N TYR A 128 59.00 20.37 16.83
CA TYR A 128 58.80 19.73 18.12
C TYR A 128 58.34 18.29 17.95
N SER A 129 58.83 17.40 18.81
CA SER A 129 58.23 16.07 18.95
C SER A 129 56.93 16.15 19.75
N VAL A 130 56.07 15.15 19.59
CA VAL A 130 54.90 14.97 20.45
C VAL A 130 55.35 14.35 21.76
N GLU A 131 54.84 14.85 22.89
CA GLU A 131 55.09 14.25 24.20
C GLU A 131 54.45 12.85 24.24
N ILE A 132 55.29 11.83 24.47
CA ILE A 132 54.84 10.45 24.61
C ILE A 132 54.57 10.21 26.10
N ASP A 133 53.34 9.81 26.45
CA ASP A 133 53.03 9.39 27.82
C ASP A 133 53.75 8.08 28.15
N THR A 134 54.93 8.19 28.76
CA THR A 134 55.73 7.05 29.19
C THR A 134 55.15 6.33 30.42
N ALA A 135 54.13 6.89 31.10
CA ALA A 135 53.53 6.23 32.26
C ALA A 135 52.53 5.13 31.86
N ASN A 136 51.87 5.27 30.70
CA ASN A 136 50.84 4.33 30.23
C ASN A 136 51.14 3.75 28.84
N ILE A 137 52.39 3.33 28.61
CA ILE A 137 52.85 2.81 27.30
C ILE A 137 52.00 1.63 26.78
N TYR A 138 51.40 0.84 27.68
CA TYR A 138 50.58 -0.32 27.32
C TYR A 138 49.07 -0.02 27.23
N ASN A 139 48.63 1.19 27.52
CA ASN A 139 47.22 1.58 27.39
C ASN A 139 46.94 2.08 25.97
N ILE A 140 47.29 1.24 25.00
CA ILE A 140 46.98 1.47 23.59
C ILE A 140 45.51 1.09 23.43
N ALA A 141 44.65 2.08 23.14
CA ALA A 141 43.26 1.80 22.82
C ALA A 141 43.21 0.89 21.60
N GLY A 142 42.85 -0.38 21.81
CA GLY A 142 42.57 -1.33 20.73
C GLY A 142 41.33 -0.88 19.93
N PRO A 143 41.04 -1.55 18.79
CA PRO A 143 39.76 -1.34 18.12
C PRO A 143 38.63 -1.57 19.14
N GLY A 144 37.72 -0.61 19.25
CA GLY A 144 36.59 -0.70 20.17
C GLY A 144 35.81 -1.99 19.94
N ASN A 145 35.29 -2.57 21.02
CA ASN A 145 34.44 -3.76 20.94
C ASN A 145 33.22 -3.43 20.07
N VAL A 146 32.83 -4.33 19.17
CA VAL A 146 31.55 -4.24 18.46
C VAL A 146 30.46 -4.37 19.51
N ILE A 147 29.74 -3.29 19.77
CA ILE A 147 28.58 -3.31 20.66
C ILE A 147 27.45 -3.97 19.87
N GLU A 148 27.06 -5.19 20.23
CA GLU A 148 25.81 -5.77 19.75
C GLU A 148 24.67 -4.94 20.35
N VAL A 149 23.90 -4.27 19.49
CA VAL A 149 22.71 -3.54 19.92
C VAL A 149 21.64 -4.59 20.24
N GLU A 150 21.41 -4.83 21.52
CA GLU A 150 20.31 -5.66 21.99
C GLU A 150 18.99 -4.97 21.67
N LEU A 151 18.28 -5.45 20.63
CA LEU A 151 16.94 -4.96 20.29
C LEU A 151 15.99 -5.15 21.47
N THR A 152 15.48 -4.05 22.00
CA THR A 152 14.49 -4.10 23.09
C THR A 152 13.09 -4.39 22.52
N TRP A 153 12.23 -5.02 23.33
CA TRP A 153 10.83 -5.26 22.93
C TRP A 153 10.11 -3.95 22.57
N GLU A 154 10.44 -2.85 23.24
CA GLU A 154 9.80 -1.55 23.01
C GLU A 154 10.10 -0.98 21.62
N GLU A 155 11.32 -1.23 21.10
CA GLU A 155 11.73 -0.81 19.76
C GLU A 155 11.08 -1.64 18.66
N ILE A 156 10.90 -2.95 18.87
CA ILE A 156 10.37 -3.84 17.82
C ILE A 156 8.84 -4.00 17.85
N ARG A 157 8.18 -3.63 18.95
CA ARG A 157 6.75 -3.91 19.18
C ARG A 157 5.86 -3.36 18.06
N ASP A 158 6.11 -2.14 17.61
CA ASP A 158 5.26 -1.46 16.63
C ASP A 158 5.39 -2.10 15.25
N SER A 159 6.63 -2.42 14.84
CA SER A 159 6.94 -3.26 13.68
C SER A 159 6.27 -4.65 13.75
N VAL A 160 6.29 -5.31 14.91
CA VAL A 160 5.64 -6.62 15.11
C VAL A 160 4.12 -6.53 14.98
N TYR A 161 3.48 -5.49 15.52
CA TYR A 161 2.04 -5.28 15.36
C TYR A 161 1.63 -4.99 13.92
N LEU A 162 2.39 -4.13 13.23
CA LEU A 162 2.16 -3.85 11.82
C LEU A 162 2.33 -5.11 10.95
N ALA A 163 3.34 -5.94 11.21
CA ALA A 163 3.54 -7.20 10.51
C ALA A 163 2.37 -8.19 10.75
N THR A 164 1.86 -8.23 11.99
CA THR A 164 0.69 -9.05 12.34
C THR A 164 -0.57 -8.58 11.61
N ILE A 165 -0.81 -7.27 11.55
CA ILE A 165 -1.93 -6.69 10.78
C ILE A 165 -1.79 -7.02 9.30
N LEU A 166 -0.60 -6.87 8.73
CA LEU A 166 -0.32 -7.20 7.32
C LEU A 166 -0.68 -8.66 7.01
N LEU A 167 -0.36 -9.58 7.93
CA LEU A 167 -0.70 -11.00 7.78
C LEU A 167 -2.22 -11.25 7.78
N PHE A 168 -2.98 -10.64 8.71
CA PHE A 168 -4.44 -10.78 8.74
C PHE A 168 -5.12 -10.16 7.51
N VAL A 169 -4.67 -8.97 7.08
CA VAL A 169 -5.21 -8.30 5.89
C VAL A 169 -4.85 -9.09 4.63
N GLY A 170 -3.64 -9.65 4.54
CA GLY A 170 -3.22 -10.54 3.45
C GLY A 170 -4.07 -11.81 3.37
N ALA A 171 -4.36 -12.44 4.50
CA ALA A 171 -5.24 -13.61 4.57
C ALA A 171 -6.68 -13.27 4.12
N LEU A 172 -7.22 -12.13 4.56
CA LEU A 172 -8.54 -11.64 4.13
C LEU A 172 -8.54 -11.35 2.62
N PHE A 173 -7.51 -10.69 2.10
CA PHE A 173 -7.37 -10.39 0.68
C PHE A 173 -7.34 -11.68 -0.15
N ALA A 174 -6.53 -12.67 0.23
CA ALA A 174 -6.48 -13.96 -0.42
C ALA A 174 -7.85 -14.67 -0.38
N TRP A 175 -8.55 -14.63 0.76
CA TRP A 175 -9.90 -15.19 0.88
C TRP A 175 -10.91 -14.51 -0.05
N VAL A 176 -10.90 -13.17 -0.14
CA VAL A 176 -11.77 -12.42 -1.04
C VAL A 176 -11.46 -12.76 -2.50
N VAL A 177 -10.19 -12.79 -2.89
CA VAL A 177 -9.75 -13.15 -4.26
C VAL A 177 -10.19 -14.57 -4.61
N ILE A 178 -9.94 -15.55 -3.72
CA ILE A 178 -10.39 -16.94 -3.89
C ILE A 178 -11.91 -16.99 -4.04
N ARG A 179 -12.66 -16.19 -3.26
CA ARG A 179 -14.13 -16.13 -3.33
C ARG A 179 -14.66 -15.40 -4.57
N LEU A 180 -13.84 -14.57 -5.21
CA LEU A 180 -14.14 -13.86 -6.44
C LEU A 180 -13.91 -14.77 -7.65
N ILE A 181 -12.80 -15.52 -7.66
CA ILE A 181 -12.47 -16.53 -8.67
C ILE A 181 -13.43 -17.73 -8.56
N ASN A 182 -13.65 -18.22 -7.34
CA ASN A 182 -14.66 -19.24 -7.06
C ASN A 182 -16.03 -18.56 -7.07
N ASN A 183 -16.55 -18.39 -8.28
CA ASN A 183 -17.89 -17.89 -8.61
C ASN A 183 -19.00 -18.87 -8.15
N LYS A 184 -18.81 -19.56 -7.02
CA LYS A 184 -19.76 -20.50 -6.45
C LYS A 184 -21.00 -19.70 -6.03
N PRO A 185 -22.17 -19.99 -6.62
CA PRO A 185 -23.42 -19.36 -6.25
C PRO A 185 -23.76 -19.73 -4.80
N ILE A 186 -24.40 -18.80 -4.08
CA ILE A 186 -24.93 -19.08 -2.75
C ILE A 186 -26.20 -19.90 -2.96
N ILE A 187 -26.11 -21.21 -2.76
CA ILE A 187 -27.25 -22.12 -2.88
C ILE A 187 -28.10 -21.95 -1.63
N ARG A 188 -29.23 -21.23 -1.75
CA ARG A 188 -30.27 -21.23 -0.71
C ARG A 188 -31.25 -22.35 -1.01
N ILE A 189 -31.21 -23.40 -0.20
CA ILE A 189 -32.19 -24.49 -0.27
C ILE A 189 -33.43 -24.04 0.50
N ILE A 190 -34.42 -23.50 -0.20
CA ILE A 190 -35.73 -23.20 0.38
C ILE A 190 -36.56 -24.48 0.28
N LYS A 191 -36.80 -25.15 1.41
CA LYS A 191 -37.68 -26.32 1.47
C LYS A 191 -39.14 -25.85 1.48
N ILE A 192 -39.76 -25.77 0.30
CA ILE A 192 -41.21 -25.57 0.19
C ILE A 192 -41.87 -26.91 0.54
N LYS A 193 -42.66 -26.95 1.62
CA LYS A 193 -43.48 -28.15 1.91
C LYS A 193 -44.54 -28.26 0.81
N PRO A 194 -44.60 -29.34 0.01
CA PRO A 194 -45.62 -29.47 -1.02
C PRO A 194 -46.99 -29.54 -0.36
N LYS A 195 -47.95 -28.79 -0.91
CA LYS A 195 -49.37 -28.92 -0.53
C LYS A 195 -49.84 -30.32 -0.92
N LEU A 196 -50.60 -30.98 -0.04
CA LEU A 196 -51.19 -32.28 -0.36
C LEU A 196 -52.08 -32.15 -1.61
N PRO A 197 -52.05 -33.12 -2.53
CA PRO A 197 -52.96 -33.17 -3.68
C PRO A 197 -54.43 -33.04 -3.25
N SER A 198 -55.21 -32.34 -4.06
CA SER A 198 -56.62 -32.02 -3.80
C SER A 198 -57.47 -33.27 -3.47
N HIS A 199 -57.31 -34.34 -4.24
CA HIS A 199 -58.03 -35.62 -4.05
C HIS A 199 -57.70 -36.32 -2.73
N ILE A 200 -56.46 -36.26 -2.25
CA ILE A 200 -56.05 -36.91 -0.98
C ILE A 200 -56.69 -36.18 0.20
N VAL A 201 -56.71 -34.85 0.15
CA VAL A 201 -57.37 -34.04 1.18
C VAL A 201 -58.87 -34.35 1.22
N ALA A 202 -59.51 -34.49 0.06
CA ALA A 202 -60.92 -34.81 -0.04
C ALA A 202 -61.25 -36.22 0.49
N ILE A 203 -60.49 -37.25 0.08
CA ILE A 203 -60.70 -38.64 0.54
C ILE A 203 -60.51 -38.74 2.06
N ASN A 204 -59.45 -38.14 2.61
CA ASN A 204 -59.22 -38.15 4.06
C ASN A 204 -60.39 -37.51 4.82
N LYS A 205 -60.92 -36.38 4.34
CA LYS A 205 -62.09 -35.74 4.96
C LYS A 205 -63.37 -36.57 4.83
N ILE A 206 -63.56 -37.28 3.71
CA ILE A 206 -64.68 -38.21 3.55
C ILE A 206 -64.55 -39.39 4.52
N ASP A 207 -63.33 -39.92 4.71
CA ASP A 207 -63.06 -40.98 5.69
C ASP A 207 -63.26 -40.50 7.14
N GLU A 208 -62.94 -39.24 7.45
CA GLU A 208 -63.27 -38.61 8.73
C GLU A 208 -64.79 -38.56 8.96
N ILE A 209 -65.56 -38.11 7.95
CA ILE A 209 -67.04 -38.09 8.00
C ILE A 209 -67.59 -39.51 8.19
N LYS A 210 -67.00 -40.52 7.53
CA LYS A 210 -67.37 -41.93 7.67
C LYS A 210 -67.14 -42.46 9.09
N GLY A 211 -66.04 -42.06 9.71
CA GLY A 211 -65.63 -42.46 11.06
C GLY A 211 -66.38 -41.74 12.18
N ASP A 212 -67.03 -40.62 11.89
CA ASP A 212 -67.80 -39.87 12.87
C ASP A 212 -69.18 -40.53 13.13
N THR A 213 -69.24 -41.34 14.19
CA THR A 213 -70.47 -42.01 14.63
C THR A 213 -71.60 -41.02 14.96
N SER A 214 -71.29 -39.76 15.30
CA SER A 214 -72.31 -38.76 15.64
C SER A 214 -73.17 -38.34 14.44
N LEU A 215 -72.58 -38.35 13.24
CA LEU A 215 -73.27 -38.03 11.98
C LEU A 215 -74.12 -39.18 11.45
N ARG A 216 -73.91 -40.39 11.98
CA ARG A 216 -74.66 -41.62 11.63
C ARG A 216 -75.89 -41.86 12.50
N VAL A 217 -76.13 -41.02 13.51
CA VAL A 217 -77.34 -41.09 14.35
C VAL A 217 -78.52 -40.46 13.60
N GLU A 218 -79.68 -41.10 13.69
CA GLU A 218 -80.95 -40.60 13.13
C GLU A 218 -81.25 -39.19 13.65
N GLY A 219 -81.51 -38.24 12.74
CA GLY A 219 -81.72 -36.82 13.04
C GLY A 219 -80.53 -35.90 12.72
N ASN A 220 -79.36 -36.45 12.38
CA ASN A 220 -78.17 -35.68 11.97
C ASN A 220 -77.89 -35.70 10.45
N GLU A 221 -78.88 -36.09 9.62
CA GLU A 221 -78.70 -36.22 8.17
C GLU A 221 -78.32 -34.88 7.53
N LYS A 222 -78.88 -33.77 8.04
CA LYS A 222 -78.54 -32.42 7.59
C LYS A 222 -77.06 -32.09 7.81
N ALA A 223 -76.50 -32.48 8.96
CA ALA A 223 -75.09 -32.25 9.26
C ALA A 223 -74.20 -33.10 8.35
N TYR A 224 -74.56 -34.38 8.15
CA TYR A 224 -73.86 -35.29 7.25
C TYR A 224 -73.77 -34.74 5.82
N TYR A 225 -74.92 -34.39 5.20
CA TYR A 225 -74.92 -33.86 3.83
C TYR A 225 -74.31 -32.46 3.74
N THR A 226 -74.32 -31.67 4.80
CA THR A 226 -73.61 -30.38 4.82
C THR A 226 -72.11 -30.62 4.67
N GLN A 227 -71.52 -31.42 5.57
CA GLN A 227 -70.10 -31.73 5.54
C GLN A 227 -69.67 -32.44 4.25
N LEU A 228 -70.44 -33.43 3.79
CA LEU A 228 -70.13 -34.16 2.55
C LEU A 228 -70.10 -33.21 1.34
N THR A 229 -71.07 -32.31 1.22
CA THR A 229 -71.08 -31.35 0.11
C THR A 229 -70.01 -30.27 0.25
N ASP A 230 -69.62 -29.87 1.47
CA ASP A 230 -68.56 -28.90 1.69
C ASP A 230 -67.20 -29.47 1.27
N VAL A 231 -66.94 -30.74 1.57
CA VAL A 231 -65.73 -31.45 1.11
C VAL A 231 -65.71 -31.54 -0.41
N LEU A 232 -66.84 -31.87 -1.04
CA LEU A 232 -66.95 -31.92 -2.50
C LEU A 232 -66.74 -30.54 -3.13
N ARG A 233 -67.33 -29.47 -2.57
CA ARG A 233 -67.12 -28.09 -3.06
C ARG A 233 -65.66 -27.66 -2.93
N GLU A 234 -65.02 -27.90 -1.79
CA GLU A 234 -63.59 -27.61 -1.60
C GLU A 234 -62.69 -28.40 -2.56
N TYR A 235 -63.05 -29.65 -2.84
CA TYR A 235 -62.36 -30.45 -3.84
C TYR A 235 -62.49 -29.85 -5.24
N LEU A 236 -63.72 -29.50 -5.65
CA LEU A 236 -64.00 -28.92 -6.96
C LEU A 236 -63.25 -27.60 -7.16
N GLU A 237 -63.24 -26.74 -6.14
CA GLU A 237 -62.52 -25.46 -6.18
C GLU A 237 -61.02 -25.66 -6.38
N ARG A 238 -60.41 -26.57 -5.63
CA ARG A 238 -58.97 -26.86 -5.74
C ARG A 238 -58.60 -27.56 -7.04
N ARG A 239 -59.47 -28.43 -7.55
CA ARG A 239 -59.20 -29.27 -8.72
C ARG A 239 -59.47 -28.58 -10.04
N PHE A 240 -60.56 -27.82 -10.12
CA PHE A 240 -61.06 -27.19 -11.36
C PHE A 240 -60.92 -25.67 -11.37
N GLY A 241 -60.61 -25.05 -10.23
CA GLY A 241 -60.21 -23.63 -10.15
C GLY A 241 -61.36 -22.62 -10.17
N PHE A 242 -62.62 -23.07 -10.08
CA PHE A 242 -63.79 -22.20 -9.92
C PHE A 242 -64.31 -22.23 -8.48
N ASN A 243 -64.91 -21.13 -8.01
CA ASN A 243 -65.34 -21.00 -6.61
C ASN A 243 -66.64 -21.79 -6.32
N ALA A 244 -66.53 -23.11 -6.16
CA ALA A 244 -67.67 -23.99 -5.93
C ALA A 244 -68.38 -23.75 -4.58
N MET A 245 -67.71 -23.12 -3.60
CA MET A 245 -68.29 -22.86 -2.28
C MET A 245 -69.42 -21.82 -2.33
N GLU A 246 -69.29 -20.84 -3.23
CA GLU A 246 -70.24 -19.73 -3.40
C GLU A 246 -71.27 -19.98 -4.51
N MET A 247 -71.25 -21.16 -5.14
CA MET A 247 -72.12 -21.51 -6.26
C MET A 247 -73.28 -22.39 -5.81
N THR A 248 -74.43 -22.20 -6.46
CA THR A 248 -75.59 -23.08 -6.31
C THR A 248 -75.36 -24.43 -7.01
N THR A 249 -76.11 -25.46 -6.63
CA THR A 249 -76.00 -26.80 -7.22
C THR A 249 -76.15 -26.78 -8.75
N SER A 250 -77.08 -25.98 -9.30
CA SER A 250 -77.26 -25.84 -10.74
C SER A 250 -76.05 -25.20 -11.42
N GLU A 251 -75.51 -24.13 -10.84
CA GLU A 251 -74.32 -23.46 -11.37
C GLU A 251 -73.08 -24.37 -11.34
N ILE A 252 -72.90 -25.18 -10.29
CA ILE A 252 -71.80 -26.14 -10.19
C ILE A 252 -71.91 -27.19 -11.32
N VAL A 253 -73.11 -27.72 -11.55
CA VAL A 253 -73.35 -28.71 -12.61
C VAL A 253 -73.10 -28.11 -13.99
N ASP A 254 -73.58 -26.89 -14.24
CA ASP A 254 -73.38 -26.19 -15.52
C ASP A 254 -71.89 -25.90 -15.79
N GLU A 255 -71.13 -25.52 -14.76
CA GLU A 255 -69.68 -25.26 -14.89
C GLU A 255 -68.89 -26.55 -15.13
N LEU A 256 -69.28 -27.65 -14.47
CA LEU A 256 -68.66 -28.96 -14.68
C LEU A 256 -68.97 -29.53 -16.06
N LEU A 257 -70.18 -29.33 -16.59
CA LEU A 257 -70.56 -29.79 -17.94
C LEU A 257 -69.75 -29.11 -19.05
N LYS A 258 -69.14 -27.94 -18.80
CA LYS A 258 -68.19 -27.30 -19.73
C LYS A 258 -66.85 -28.04 -19.79
N ILE A 259 -66.50 -28.80 -18.75
CA ILE A 259 -65.17 -29.42 -18.55
C ILE A 259 -65.23 -30.94 -18.70
N LYS A 260 -66.35 -31.59 -18.34
CA LYS A 260 -66.52 -33.04 -18.26
C LYS A 260 -67.83 -33.49 -18.88
N ASP A 261 -67.89 -34.77 -19.26
CA ASP A 261 -69.08 -35.38 -19.84
C ASP A 261 -70.20 -35.55 -18.81
N LYS A 262 -71.44 -35.51 -19.30
CA LYS A 262 -72.67 -35.63 -18.48
C LYS A 262 -72.70 -36.92 -17.65
N GLU A 263 -72.12 -38.00 -18.16
CA GLU A 263 -72.05 -39.29 -17.47
C GLU A 263 -71.12 -39.21 -16.24
N SER A 264 -69.98 -38.51 -16.35
CA SER A 264 -69.01 -38.37 -15.26
C SER A 264 -69.47 -37.45 -14.12
N ILE A 265 -70.47 -36.61 -14.34
CA ILE A 265 -71.00 -35.66 -13.34
C ILE A 265 -72.32 -36.16 -12.73
N LYS A 266 -72.93 -37.21 -13.30
CA LYS A 266 -74.24 -37.72 -12.90
C LYS A 266 -74.29 -38.06 -11.40
N GLU A 267 -73.29 -38.78 -10.92
CA GLU A 267 -73.19 -39.18 -9.50
C GLU A 267 -73.05 -37.98 -8.56
N LEU A 268 -72.21 -37.00 -8.92
CA LEU A 268 -72.07 -35.76 -8.15
C LEU A 268 -73.38 -34.96 -8.14
N LYS A 269 -74.06 -34.86 -9.29
CA LYS A 269 -75.34 -34.17 -9.41
C LYS A 269 -76.38 -34.80 -8.48
N GLU A 270 -76.50 -36.13 -8.48
CA GLU A 270 -77.42 -36.85 -7.60
C GLU A 270 -77.12 -36.57 -6.12
N ILE A 271 -75.84 -36.54 -5.72
CA ILE A 271 -75.43 -36.22 -4.34
C ILE A 271 -75.85 -34.79 -3.95
N LEU A 272 -75.60 -33.80 -4.83
CA LEU A 272 -75.93 -32.40 -4.55
C LEU A 272 -77.45 -32.16 -4.51
N GLU A 273 -78.22 -32.80 -5.40
CA GLU A 273 -79.69 -32.71 -5.39
C GLU A 273 -80.28 -33.34 -4.12
N VAL A 274 -79.79 -34.52 -3.71
CA VAL A 274 -80.20 -35.14 -2.44
C VAL A 274 -79.85 -34.24 -1.26
N ALA A 275 -78.64 -33.67 -1.24
CA ALA A 275 -78.23 -32.75 -0.18
C ALA A 275 -79.14 -31.52 -0.07
N ASP A 276 -79.57 -30.94 -1.20
CA ASP A 276 -80.49 -29.81 -1.22
C ASP A 276 -81.89 -30.20 -0.68
N LEU A 277 -82.38 -31.39 -1.04
CA LEU A 277 -83.63 -31.93 -0.50
C LEU A 277 -83.56 -32.16 1.02
N VAL A 278 -82.42 -32.64 1.53
CA VAL A 278 -82.20 -32.78 2.97
C VAL A 278 -82.13 -31.42 3.67
N LYS A 279 -81.39 -30.46 3.11
CA LYS A 279 -81.16 -29.13 3.71
C LYS A 279 -82.40 -28.25 3.73
N PHE A 280 -83.19 -28.27 2.66
CA PHE A 280 -84.31 -27.35 2.44
C PHE A 280 -85.68 -28.02 2.51
N ALA A 281 -85.82 -29.26 2.02
CA ALA A 281 -87.09 -29.98 1.98
C ALA A 281 -87.30 -30.95 3.16
N LYS A 282 -86.37 -31.00 4.13
CA LYS A 282 -86.40 -31.91 5.29
C LYS A 282 -86.58 -33.37 4.91
N MET A 283 -85.98 -33.78 3.79
CA MET A 283 -85.91 -35.19 3.41
C MET A 283 -85.01 -35.94 4.40
N HIS A 284 -85.40 -37.17 4.74
CA HIS A 284 -84.61 -38.08 5.58
C HIS A 284 -84.21 -39.32 4.76
N PRO A 285 -83.02 -39.31 4.13
CA PRO A 285 -82.51 -40.45 3.39
C PRO A 285 -82.19 -41.61 4.33
N THR A 286 -82.31 -42.82 3.82
CA THR A 286 -81.96 -44.03 4.58
C THR A 286 -80.44 -44.14 4.76
N MET A 287 -80.00 -44.91 5.77
CA MET A 287 -78.56 -45.19 5.95
C MET A 287 -77.92 -45.81 4.70
N TYR A 288 -78.67 -46.64 3.97
CA TYR A 288 -78.22 -47.23 2.71
C TYR A 288 -77.97 -46.17 1.62
N GLU A 289 -78.85 -45.18 1.50
CA GLU A 289 -78.68 -44.07 0.56
C GLU A 289 -77.49 -43.19 0.95
N ASN A 290 -77.26 -42.97 2.25
CA ASN A 290 -76.09 -42.24 2.74
C ASN A 290 -74.79 -42.97 2.39
N ASP A 291 -74.71 -44.29 2.68
CA ASP A 291 -73.54 -45.10 2.34
C ASP A 291 -73.30 -45.13 0.82
N ARG A 292 -74.36 -45.22 0.01
CA ARG A 292 -74.27 -45.14 -1.46
C ARG A 292 -73.75 -43.77 -1.93
N ASN A 293 -74.30 -42.69 -1.40
CA ASN A 293 -73.89 -41.33 -1.77
C ASN A 293 -72.44 -41.04 -1.37
N MET A 294 -71.97 -41.63 -0.27
CA MET A 294 -70.57 -41.55 0.14
C MET A 294 -69.64 -42.29 -0.80
N LEU A 295 -70.02 -43.50 -1.23
CA LEU A 295 -69.25 -44.27 -2.20
C LEU A 295 -69.17 -43.51 -3.54
N ASN A 296 -70.30 -43.01 -4.03
CA ASN A 296 -70.36 -42.18 -5.23
C ASN A 296 -69.47 -40.92 -5.09
N ALA A 297 -69.39 -40.29 -3.91
CA ALA A 297 -68.50 -39.15 -3.68
C ALA A 297 -67.02 -39.54 -3.79
N VAL A 298 -66.63 -40.69 -3.23
CA VAL A 298 -65.25 -41.22 -3.32
C VAL A 298 -64.91 -41.63 -4.76
N GLU A 299 -65.84 -42.28 -5.46
CA GLU A 299 -65.68 -42.68 -6.86
C GLU A 299 -65.51 -41.45 -7.76
N PHE A 300 -66.33 -40.41 -7.57
CA PHE A 300 -66.20 -39.15 -8.31
C PHE A 300 -64.83 -38.49 -8.09
N VAL A 301 -64.36 -38.39 -6.84
CA VAL A 301 -63.04 -37.80 -6.53
C VAL A 301 -61.91 -38.62 -7.16
N ASN A 302 -62.00 -39.95 -7.12
CA ASN A 302 -61.01 -40.83 -7.73
C ASN A 302 -61.02 -40.79 -9.26
N ALA A 303 -62.20 -40.73 -9.88
CA ALA A 303 -62.36 -40.65 -11.33
C ALA A 303 -61.88 -39.29 -11.89
N THR A 304 -61.94 -38.23 -11.09
CA THR A 304 -61.59 -36.87 -11.51
C THR A 304 -60.21 -36.41 -11.04
N LYS A 305 -59.44 -37.27 -10.35
CA LYS A 305 -58.13 -36.92 -9.80
C LYS A 305 -57.15 -36.44 -10.86
N ASN A 306 -56.31 -35.48 -10.49
CA ASN A 306 -55.22 -34.99 -11.34
C ASN A 306 -53.97 -35.87 -11.18
N ILE A 307 -53.59 -36.58 -12.24
CA ILE A 307 -52.42 -37.49 -12.25
C ILE A 307 -51.11 -36.70 -12.12
N GLU A 308 -51.08 -35.44 -12.57
CA GLU A 308 -49.89 -34.58 -12.45
C GLU A 308 -49.63 -34.16 -11.01
N GLU A 309 -50.67 -33.83 -10.22
CA GLU A 309 -50.55 -33.52 -8.78
C GLU A 309 -50.06 -34.73 -7.97
N GLU A 310 -50.42 -35.95 -8.38
CA GLU A 310 -49.98 -37.17 -7.72
C GLU A 310 -48.46 -37.41 -7.87
N ASN A 311 -47.86 -36.96 -8.99
CA ASN A 311 -46.41 -37.02 -9.21
C ASN A 311 -45.61 -35.97 -8.41
N ILE A 312 -46.25 -34.90 -7.90
CA ILE A 312 -45.62 -33.86 -7.07
C ILE A 312 -45.31 -34.38 -5.64
N LYS A 313 -45.75 -35.60 -5.28
CA LYS A 313 -45.40 -36.27 -4.01
C LYS A 313 -43.89 -36.43 -3.78
N GLN A 314 -43.08 -36.36 -4.83
CA GLN A 314 -41.63 -36.34 -4.66
C GLN A 314 -41.17 -34.91 -4.36
N PRO A 315 -40.50 -34.65 -3.23
CA PRO A 315 -39.94 -33.33 -2.94
C PRO A 315 -38.98 -32.95 -4.07
N THR A 316 -39.47 -32.12 -4.99
CA THR A 316 -38.62 -31.51 -6.00
C THR A 316 -37.79 -30.49 -5.26
N GLU A 317 -36.54 -30.84 -4.95
CA GLU A 317 -35.55 -29.88 -4.49
C GLU A 317 -35.33 -28.86 -5.60
N GLN A 318 -36.12 -27.78 -5.59
CA GLN A 318 -35.84 -26.62 -6.42
C GLN A 318 -34.60 -25.94 -5.86
N ARG A 319 -33.42 -26.31 -6.39
CA ARG A 319 -32.19 -25.58 -6.19
C ARG A 319 -32.30 -24.26 -6.94
N ILE A 320 -32.78 -23.23 -6.26
CA ILE A 320 -32.70 -21.86 -6.76
C ILE A 320 -31.22 -21.46 -6.69
N VAL A 321 -30.52 -21.66 -7.80
CA VAL A 321 -29.18 -21.12 -8.00
C VAL A 321 -29.35 -19.63 -8.24
N SER A 322 -29.29 -18.84 -7.16
CA SER A 322 -29.20 -17.39 -7.32
C SER A 322 -27.84 -17.05 -7.93
N GLU A 323 -27.83 -16.57 -9.18
CA GLU A 323 -26.65 -15.93 -9.72
C GLU A 323 -26.31 -14.70 -8.87
N ARG A 324 -25.03 -14.48 -8.58
CA ARG A 324 -24.60 -13.29 -7.84
C ARG A 324 -25.03 -12.06 -8.63
N SER A 325 -25.77 -11.16 -7.98
CA SER A 325 -26.19 -9.92 -8.61
C SER A 325 -24.97 -9.11 -9.07
N LEU A 326 -25.08 -8.40 -10.19
CA LEU A 326 -24.02 -7.52 -10.69
C LEU A 326 -23.55 -6.52 -9.61
N LYS A 327 -24.46 -6.12 -8.69
CA LYS A 327 -24.15 -5.30 -7.52
C LYS A 327 -23.15 -5.99 -6.57
N GLN A 328 -23.36 -7.27 -6.23
CA GLN A 328 -22.44 -8.03 -5.38
C GLN A 328 -21.05 -8.21 -5.99
N LYS A 329 -20.97 -8.43 -7.32
CA LYS A 329 -19.67 -8.50 -8.03
C LYS A 329 -18.93 -7.16 -7.96
N ARG A 330 -19.63 -6.03 -8.16
CA ARG A 330 -19.04 -4.69 -8.04
C ARG A 330 -18.57 -4.39 -6.61
N VAL A 331 -19.34 -4.77 -5.58
CA VAL A 331 -18.92 -4.61 -4.18
C VAL A 331 -17.69 -5.46 -3.85
N LEU A 332 -17.64 -6.71 -4.31
CA LEU A 332 -16.46 -7.57 -4.12
C LEU A 332 -15.23 -7.00 -4.83
N LEU A 333 -15.35 -6.54 -6.07
CA LEU A 333 -14.25 -5.86 -6.78
C LEU A 333 -13.78 -4.60 -6.04
N ALA A 334 -14.70 -3.75 -5.57
CA ALA A 334 -14.36 -2.57 -4.79
C ALA A 334 -13.63 -2.94 -3.48
N SER A 335 -14.07 -4.01 -2.80
CA SER A 335 -13.42 -4.50 -1.57
C SER A 335 -11.98 -4.97 -1.80
N VAL A 336 -11.69 -5.58 -2.96
CA VAL A 336 -10.32 -5.98 -3.33
C VAL A 336 -9.42 -4.76 -3.52
N ILE A 337 -9.92 -3.72 -4.21
CA ILE A 337 -9.16 -2.48 -4.43
C ILE A 337 -8.85 -1.80 -3.10
N ILE A 338 -9.85 -1.69 -2.21
CA ILE A 338 -9.69 -1.08 -0.89
C ILE A 338 -8.65 -1.86 -0.07
N LEU A 339 -8.74 -3.19 -0.04
CA LEU A 339 -7.78 -4.03 0.68
C LEU A 339 -6.37 -3.92 0.11
N ALA A 340 -6.21 -3.82 -1.21
CA ALA A 340 -4.90 -3.60 -1.84
C ALA A 340 -4.27 -2.27 -1.40
N VAL A 341 -5.06 -1.19 -1.34
CA VAL A 341 -4.59 0.12 -0.85
C VAL A 341 -4.18 0.04 0.63
N ILE A 342 -4.94 -0.66 1.46
CA ILE A 342 -4.60 -0.87 2.88
C ILE A 342 -3.28 -1.64 3.03
N ILE A 343 -3.10 -2.73 2.27
CA ILE A 343 -1.86 -3.52 2.30
C ILE A 343 -0.65 -2.66 1.94
N ILE A 344 -0.76 -1.85 0.88
CA ILE A 344 0.31 -0.95 0.45
C ILE A 344 0.60 0.08 1.54
N GLY A 345 -0.42 0.69 2.14
CA GLY A 345 -0.26 1.66 3.22
C GLY A 345 0.45 1.08 4.45
N VAL A 346 0.04 -0.12 4.89
CA VAL A 346 0.68 -0.82 6.02
C VAL A 346 2.13 -1.20 5.69
N ALA A 347 2.40 -1.64 4.45
CA ALA A 347 3.76 -1.96 4.01
C ALA A 347 4.68 -0.72 4.01
N VAL A 348 4.18 0.43 3.56
CA VAL A 348 4.95 1.70 3.61
C VAL A 348 5.27 2.06 5.06
N LEU A 349 4.29 2.02 5.96
CA LEU A 349 4.51 2.30 7.38
C LEU A 349 5.56 1.37 7.99
N LEU A 350 5.48 0.06 7.72
CA LEU A 350 6.51 -0.92 8.12
C LEU A 350 7.89 -0.56 7.63
N THR A 351 8.03 -0.23 6.34
CA THR A 351 9.34 0.13 5.79
C THR A 351 9.90 1.41 6.39
N THR A 352 9.03 2.36 6.75
CA THR A 352 9.44 3.62 7.36
C THR A 352 9.88 3.41 8.81
N ASP A 353 9.15 2.58 9.56
CA ASP A 353 9.46 2.20 10.93
C ASP A 353 10.80 1.45 11.01
N LEU A 354 10.98 0.45 10.13
CA LEU A 354 12.25 -0.27 10.02
C LEU A 354 13.40 0.65 9.60
N TYR A 355 13.17 1.56 8.64
CA TYR A 355 14.19 2.53 8.24
C TYR A 355 14.63 3.42 9.41
N ASN A 356 13.68 3.89 10.22
CA ASN A 356 13.99 4.70 11.40
C ASN A 356 14.67 3.90 12.52
N MET A 357 14.47 2.58 12.58
CA MET A 357 15.12 1.71 13.57
C MET A 357 16.57 1.36 13.21
N PHE A 358 16.90 1.32 11.91
CA PHE A 358 18.22 0.93 11.41
C PHE A 358 19.06 2.10 10.87
N SER A 359 18.48 3.31 10.74
CA SER A 359 19.18 4.56 10.46
C SER A 359 19.58 5.25 11.74
#